data_AF-A0A5N7BWG6-F1
#
_entry.id   AF-A0A5N7BWG6-F1
#
_cell.length_a   1.000
_cell.length_b   1.000
_cell.length_c   1.000
_cell.angle_alpha   90.00
_cell.angle_beta   90.00
_cell.angle_gamma   90.00
#
_symmetry.space_group_name_H-M   'P 1'
#
loop_
_entity.id
_entity.type
_entity.pdbx_description
1 polymer ?
#
loop_
_entity_poly.entity_id
_entity_poly.type
_entity_poly.pdbx_seq_one_letter_code
_entity_poly.pdbx_strand_id
1 'polypeptide(L)' 'MKIPLSLLLLLGSVFVASSVLVRAPGATERECGRLGVMHYDPDDLPEGSTAEDVRKCADHPLSHLNYWGWGDYLPRWFP' A
#
# COMPACT_ATOMS: atom_id res chain seq x y z
N MET A 1 -22.52 38.69 14.34
CA MET A 1 -22.51 38.29 12.92
C MET A 1 -23.16 36.92 12.82
N LYS A 2 -24.25 36.76 12.06
CA LYS A 2 -24.95 35.47 11.88
C LYS A 2 -24.46 34.84 10.57
N ILE A 3 -23.67 33.78 10.68
CA ILE A 3 -23.20 33.03 9.52
C ILE A 3 -24.40 32.25 8.96
N PRO A 4 -24.74 32.36 7.67
CA PRO A 4 -25.91 31.69 7.12
C PRO A 4 -25.66 30.18 7.06
N LEU A 5 -26.69 29.40 7.43
CA LEU A 5 -26.64 27.93 7.49
C LEU A 5 -26.18 27.29 6.16
N SER A 6 -26.52 27.93 5.04
CA SER A 6 -26.08 27.53 3.70
C SER A 6 -24.56 27.61 3.52
N LEU A 7 -23.89 28.56 4.18
CA LEU A 7 -22.43 28.69 4.18
C LEU A 7 -21.79 27.58 5.04
N LEU A 8 -22.41 27.22 6.16
CA LEU A 8 -21.99 26.09 6.99
C LEU A 8 -22.11 24.74 6.25
N LEU A 9 -23.16 24.56 5.44
CA LEU A 9 -23.37 23.36 4.64
C LEU A 9 -22.38 23.23 3.46
N LEU A 10 -21.98 24.35 2.84
CA LEU A 10 -21.00 24.38 1.74
C LEU A 10 -19.56 24.09 2.19
N LEU A 11 -19.22 24.38 3.46
CA LEU A 11 -17.89 24.11 4.02
C LEU A 11 -17.75 22.70 4.63
N GLY A 12 -18.84 21.94 4.77
CA GLY A 12 -18.85 20.66 5.50
C GLY A 12 -18.63 19.38 4.69
N SER A 13 -18.54 19.44 3.36
CA SER A 13 -18.75 18.25 2.51
C SER A 13 -17.50 17.51 2.02
N VAL A 14 -16.31 17.72 2.58
CA VAL A 14 -15.10 17.01 2.11
C VAL A 14 -14.29 16.46 3.29
N PHE A 15 -14.82 15.44 3.97
CA PHE A 15 -14.00 14.47 4.68
C PHE A 15 -13.82 13.27 3.76
N VAL A 16 -12.86 13.35 2.85
CA VAL A 16 -12.39 12.15 2.15
C VAL A 16 -11.55 11.40 3.17
N ALA A 17 -12.06 10.25 3.66
CA ALA A 17 -11.25 9.29 4.39
C ALA A 17 -10.11 8.85 3.46
N SER A 18 -8.94 9.45 3.66
CA SER A 18 -7.74 9.07 2.93
C SER A 18 -7.16 7.90 3.69
N SER A 19 -7.24 6.69 3.13
CA SER A 19 -6.53 5.55 3.68
C SER A 19 -5.03 5.83 3.56
N VAL A 20 -4.36 5.90 4.72
CA VAL A 20 -2.90 6.04 4.76
C VAL A 20 -2.34 4.65 4.57
N LEU A 21 -1.94 4.34 3.34
CA LEU A 21 -1.20 3.11 3.09
C LEU A 21 0.14 3.17 3.81
N VAL A 22 0.40 2.19 4.66
CA VAL A 22 1.67 2.07 5.40
C VAL A 22 2.51 0.94 4.82
N ARG A 23 3.82 1.10 4.90
CA ARG A 23 4.79 0.08 4.48
C ARG A 23 4.66 -1.18 5.35
N ALA A 24 4.70 -2.35 4.73
CA ALA A 24 4.76 -3.62 5.43
C ALA A 24 5.99 -3.70 6.37
N PRO A 25 5.84 -4.21 7.61
CA PRO A 25 6.93 -4.25 8.58
C PRO A 25 8.19 -4.97 8.04
N GLY A 26 9.34 -4.31 8.21
CA GLY A 26 10.63 -4.87 7.80
C GLY A 26 10.85 -5.01 6.29
N ALA A 27 9.93 -4.54 5.44
CA ALA A 27 10.11 -4.52 4.00
C ALA A 27 11.11 -3.43 3.58
N THR A 28 12.05 -3.78 2.70
CA THR A 28 13.03 -2.83 2.15
C THR A 28 13.10 -2.96 0.64
N GLU A 29 13.41 -1.86 -0.05
CA GLU A 29 13.61 -1.88 -1.52
C GLU A 29 14.73 -2.85 -1.93
N ARG A 30 15.76 -3.00 -1.09
CA ARG A 30 16.84 -3.96 -1.33
C ARG A 30 16.37 -5.41 -1.24
N GLU A 31 15.46 -5.71 -0.33
CA GLU A 31 14.91 -7.06 -0.15
C GLU A 31 13.85 -7.38 -1.22
N CYS A 32 13.02 -6.41 -1.59
CA CYS A 32 11.92 -6.63 -2.52
C CYS A 32 12.28 -6.41 -3.99
N GLY A 33 13.29 -5.59 -4.29
CA GLY A 33 13.79 -5.36 -5.65
C GLY A 33 12.66 -5.04 -6.63
N ARG A 34 12.54 -5.87 -7.66
CA ARG A 34 11.53 -5.72 -8.72
C ARG A 34 10.11 -6.03 -8.26
N LEU A 35 9.93 -6.75 -7.16
CA LEU A 35 8.61 -7.11 -6.63
C LEU A 35 7.94 -5.95 -5.88
N GLY A 36 8.68 -4.86 -5.63
CA GLY A 36 8.21 -3.69 -4.93
C GLY A 36 7.91 -3.94 -3.45
N VAL A 37 8.00 -2.88 -2.65
CA VAL A 37 7.64 -2.94 -1.23
C VAL A 37 6.12 -2.92 -1.09
N MET A 38 5.57 -3.85 -0.31
CA MET A 38 4.14 -3.88 0.01
C MET A 38 3.76 -2.67 0.87
N HIS A 39 2.67 -2.01 0.48
CA HIS A 39 1.98 -1.04 1.31
C HIS A 39 0.54 -1.51 1.50
N TYR A 40 0.02 -1.42 2.72
CA TYR A 40 -1.29 -1.92 3.09
C TYR A 40 -2.04 -0.88 3.93
N ASP A 41 -3.36 -0.98 3.95
CA ASP A 41 -4.19 -0.23 4.89
C ASP A 41 -4.30 -1.03 6.20
N PRO A 42 -3.90 -0.48 7.35
CA PRO A 42 -4.07 -1.14 8.64
C PRO A 42 -5.52 -1.54 8.95
N ASP A 43 -6.50 -0.80 8.43
CA ASP A 43 -7.92 -1.05 8.68
C ASP A 43 -8.47 -2.19 7.81
N ASP A 44 -7.74 -2.60 6.77
CA ASP A 44 -8.10 -3.72 5.87
C ASP A 44 -7.52 -5.08 6.31
N LEU A 45 -6.87 -5.14 7.48
CA LEU A 45 -6.35 -6.41 7.99
C LEU A 45 -7.48 -7.38 8.36
N PRO A 46 -7.44 -8.65 7.90
CA PRO A 46 -8.38 -9.67 8.33
C PRO A 46 -8.43 -9.84 9.86
N GLU A 47 -9.59 -10.22 10.38
CA GLU A 47 -9.75 -10.47 11.81
C GLU A 47 -8.72 -11.51 12.31
N GLY A 48 -8.03 -11.18 13.40
CA GLY A 48 -7.00 -12.02 14.00
C GLY A 48 -5.63 -11.98 13.31
N SER A 49 -5.47 -11.23 12.22
CA SER A 49 -4.16 -10.97 11.61
C SER A 49 -3.48 -9.74 12.22
N THR A 50 -2.16 -9.73 12.20
CA THR A 50 -1.34 -8.59 12.63
C THR A 50 -0.54 -8.02 11.48
N ALA A 51 0.11 -6.87 11.71
CA ALA A 51 0.98 -6.23 10.73
C ALA A 51 2.12 -7.17 10.26
N GLU A 52 2.57 -8.07 11.13
CA GLU A 52 3.62 -9.05 10.86
C GLU A 52 3.18 -10.15 9.87
N ASP A 53 1.87 -10.39 9.75
CA ASP A 53 1.31 -11.32 8.77
C ASP A 53 1.28 -10.72 7.35
N VAL A 54 1.47 -9.41 7.23
CA VAL A 54 1.53 -8.73 5.93
C VAL A 54 2.83 -9.12 5.22
N ARG A 55 2.69 -9.71 4.03
CA ARG A 55 3.83 -10.01 3.16
C ARG A 55 4.65 -8.74 2.88
N LYS A 56 5.98 -8.86 2.94
CA LYS A 56 6.88 -7.72 2.76
C LYS A 56 6.85 -7.10 1.37
N CYS A 57 6.77 -7.94 0.33
CA CYS A 57 6.89 -7.50 -1.06
C CYS A 57 5.57 -7.60 -1.81
N ALA A 58 5.26 -6.61 -2.65
CA ALA A 58 3.97 -6.43 -3.30
C ALA A 58 3.65 -7.50 -4.36
N ASP A 59 4.65 -8.23 -4.83
CA ASP A 59 4.50 -9.21 -5.90
C ASP A 59 5.10 -10.60 -5.57
N HIS A 60 5.45 -10.86 -4.29
CA HIS A 60 5.92 -12.16 -3.83
C HIS A 60 4.75 -13.12 -3.52
N PRO A 61 4.87 -14.46 -3.72
CA PRO A 61 6.02 -15.21 -4.28
C PRO A 61 5.98 -15.41 -5.81
N LEU A 62 4.83 -15.24 -6.46
CA LEU A 62 4.53 -15.78 -7.79
C LEU A 62 4.29 -14.72 -8.88
N SER A 63 4.90 -13.54 -8.77
CA SER A 63 4.79 -12.56 -9.86
C SER A 63 5.63 -12.94 -11.09
N HIS A 64 5.13 -12.54 -12.26
CA HIS A 64 5.89 -12.58 -13.51
C HIS A 64 7.21 -11.80 -13.39
N LEU A 65 7.24 -10.74 -12.58
CA LEU A 65 8.43 -9.95 -12.26
C LEU A 65 9.52 -10.76 -11.55
N ASN A 66 9.15 -11.83 -10.85
CA ASN A 66 10.10 -12.68 -10.12
C ASN A 66 10.74 -13.76 -11.01
N TYR A 67 10.16 -14.08 -12.18
CA TYR A 67 10.56 -15.21 -13.05
C TYR A 67 11.09 -16.43 -12.28
N TRP A 68 10.36 -16.91 -11.26
CA TRP A 68 10.74 -18.08 -10.48
C TRP A 68 12.12 -17.94 -9.80
N GLY A 69 12.47 -16.73 -9.34
CA GLY A 69 13.72 -16.39 -8.68
C GLY A 69 14.80 -15.82 -9.62
N TRP A 70 14.51 -15.65 -10.91
CA TRP A 70 15.45 -15.10 -11.89
C TRP A 70 15.29 -13.60 -12.14
N GLY A 71 14.28 -12.97 -11.54
CA GLY A 71 13.92 -11.55 -11.76
C GLY A 71 15.10 -10.59 -11.60
N ASP A 72 15.95 -10.79 -10.59
CA ASP A 72 17.10 -9.93 -10.28
C ASP A 72 18.22 -10.00 -11.35
N TYR A 73 18.30 -11.09 -12.11
CA TYR A 73 19.28 -11.25 -13.18
C TYR A 73 18.80 -10.73 -14.53
N LEU A 74 17.53 -10.32 -14.61
CA LEU A 74 16.90 -9.88 -15.84
C LEU A 74 16.89 -8.34 -15.91
N PRO A 75 17.10 -7.75 -17.11
CA PRO A 75 17.08 -6.31 -17.25
C PRO A 75 15.76 -5.70 -16.78
N ARG A 76 15.79 -4.47 -16.23
CA ARG A 76 14.58 -3.77 -15.73
C ARG A 76 13.51 -3.50 -16.79
N TRP A 77 13.86 -3.53 -18.08
CA TRP A 77 12.89 -3.38 -19.19
C TRP A 77 12.18 -4.70 -19.53
N PHE A 78 12.72 -5.84 -19.09
CA PHE A 78 12.10 -7.14 -19.26
C PHE A 78 10.98 -7.24 -18.21
N PRO A 79 9.73 -7.60 -18.59
CA PRO A 79 8.58 -7.65 -17.69
C PRO A 79 8.79 -8.47 -16.43
#